data_AF-A0A6N8BDJ9-F1
#
_entry.id   AF-A0A6N8BDJ9-F1
#
_cell.length_a   1.000
_cell.length_b   1.000
_cell.length_c   1.000
_cell.angle_alpha   90.00
_cell.angle_beta   90.00
_cell.angle_gamma   90.00
#
_symmetry.space_group_name_H-M   'P 1'
#
loop_
_entity.id
_entity.type
_entity.pdbx_description
1 polymer ?
#
loop_
_entity_poly.entity_id
_entity_poly.type
_entity_poly.pdbx_seq_one_letter_code
_entity_poly.pdbx_strand_id
1 'polypeptide(L)'
;MEIINVVIIIITIACLIWIIYKDIKDRKIPNIMVLVLLMAGLYYQPHSVSLAGITACFCTMFPLYLLGLIGAGDVKLAGAVGAMLGLHAGLTVLLLASGLLAIWEAFKRARKGELKNWLIFNLNAVKMGVHVKYVAEVVKNQENVKKTGAPLGAFIAPISAALLLMNAVMY
;
A
#
# COMPACT_ATOMS: atom_id res chain seq x y z
N MET A 1 -21.37 11.96 -15.31
CA MET A 1 -21.09 10.67 -14.65
C MET A 1 -22.32 9.77 -14.72
N GLU A 2 -22.19 8.56 -15.28
CA GLU A 2 -23.26 7.55 -15.19
C GLU A 2 -23.50 7.13 -13.73
N ILE A 3 -24.74 6.85 -13.34
CA ILE A 3 -25.12 6.44 -11.97
C ILE A 3 -24.25 5.25 -11.49
N ILE A 4 -23.91 4.35 -12.41
CA ILE A 4 -23.09 3.16 -12.14
C ILE A 4 -21.70 3.54 -11.62
N ASN A 5 -21.04 4.54 -12.22
CA ASN A 5 -19.71 4.98 -11.81
C ASN A 5 -19.72 5.59 -10.41
N VAL A 6 -20.76 6.33 -10.07
CA VAL A 6 -20.93 6.90 -8.72
C VAL A 6 -21.10 5.79 -7.69
N VAL A 7 -21.92 4.78 -7.98
CA VAL A 7 -22.11 3.62 -7.12
C VAL A 7 -20.80 2.86 -6.89
N ILE A 8 -19.99 2.66 -7.95
CA ILE A 8 -18.68 2.00 -7.84
C ILE A 8 -17.74 2.78 -6.92
N ILE A 9 -17.67 4.10 -7.07
CA ILE A 9 -16.80 4.96 -6.24
C ILE A 9 -17.22 4.87 -4.77
N ILE A 10 -18.53 4.91 -4.48
CA ILE A 10 -19.06 4.79 -3.11
C ILE A 10 -18.68 3.42 -2.51
N ILE A 11 -18.86 2.33 -3.25
CA ILE A 11 -18.49 0.98 -2.82
C ILE A 11 -16.99 0.91 -2.55
N THR A 12 -16.16 1.44 -3.45
CA THR A 12 -14.71 1.47 -3.30
C THR A 12 -14.28 2.23 -2.04
N ILE A 13 -14.84 3.41 -1.80
CA ILE A 13 -14.55 4.19 -0.59
C ILE A 13 -14.96 3.43 0.67
N ALA A 14 -16.15 2.81 0.68
CA ALA A 14 -16.61 2.01 1.81
C ALA A 14 -15.67 0.82 2.09
N CYS A 15 -15.21 0.12 1.03
CA CYS A 15 -14.23 -0.96 1.14
C CYS A 15 -12.88 -0.45 1.70
N LEU A 16 -12.39 0.69 1.22
CA LEU A 16 -11.13 1.28 1.69
C LEU A 16 -11.20 1.66 3.17
N ILE A 17 -12.31 2.26 3.62
CA ILE A 17 -12.54 2.58 5.04
C ILE A 17 -12.53 1.30 5.89
N TRP A 18 -13.19 0.24 5.40
CA TRP A 18 -13.21 -1.05 6.11
C TRP A 18 -11.82 -1.69 6.19
N ILE A 19 -11.03 -1.57 5.11
CA ILE A 19 -9.64 -2.04 5.08
C ILE A 19 -8.81 -1.29 6.12
N ILE A 20 -8.91 0.04 6.22
CA ILE A 20 -8.22 0.84 7.25
C ILE A 20 -8.55 0.31 8.65
N TYR A 21 -9.85 0.12 8.94
CA TYR A 21 -10.30 -0.38 10.24
C TYR A 21 -9.69 -1.75 10.56
N LYS A 22 -9.74 -2.68 9.60
CA LYS A 22 -9.22 -4.05 9.77
C LYS A 22 -7.70 -4.11 9.83
N ASP A 23 -7.03 -3.27 9.07
CA ASP A 23 -5.58 -3.18 9.06
C ASP A 23 -5.03 -2.61 10.37
N ILE A 24 -5.69 -1.59 10.94
CA ILE A 24 -5.33 -1.04 12.26
C ILE A 24 -5.63 -2.05 13.38
N LYS A 25 -6.82 -2.65 13.39
CA LYS A 25 -7.29 -3.52 14.49
C LYS A 25 -6.66 -4.90 14.46
N ASP A 26 -6.76 -5.57 13.31
CA ASP A 26 -6.46 -6.99 13.17
C ASP A 26 -5.14 -7.23 12.40
N ARG A 27 -4.49 -6.17 11.88
CA ARG A 27 -3.26 -6.24 11.06
C ARG A 27 -3.40 -7.20 9.88
N LYS A 28 -4.62 -7.27 9.33
CA LYS A 28 -5.00 -8.17 8.25
C LYS A 28 -5.87 -7.45 7.26
N ILE A 29 -5.44 -7.43 6.00
CA ILE A 29 -6.24 -6.95 4.87
C ILE A 29 -7.06 -8.13 4.33
N PRO A 30 -8.39 -8.12 4.42
CA PRO A 30 -9.24 -9.23 4.00
C PRO A 30 -9.24 -9.40 2.48
N ASN A 31 -8.98 -10.62 1.99
CA ASN A 31 -8.92 -10.93 0.55
C ASN A 31 -10.21 -10.55 -0.19
N ILE A 32 -11.37 -10.69 0.46
CA ILE A 32 -12.68 -10.36 -0.13
C ILE A 32 -12.74 -8.89 -0.52
N MET A 33 -12.26 -7.98 0.33
CA MET A 33 -12.28 -6.55 0.04
C MET A 33 -11.33 -6.19 -1.10
N VAL A 34 -10.15 -6.82 -1.15
CA VAL A 34 -9.21 -6.66 -2.26
C VAL A 34 -9.84 -7.13 -3.57
N LEU A 35 -10.53 -8.28 -3.56
CA LEU A 35 -11.18 -8.82 -4.74
C LEU A 35 -12.29 -7.89 -5.24
N VAL A 36 -13.13 -7.36 -4.34
CA VAL A 36 -14.16 -6.38 -4.68
C VAL A 36 -13.55 -5.14 -5.33
N LEU A 37 -12.47 -4.58 -4.75
CA LEU A 37 -11.77 -3.42 -5.31
C LEU A 37 -11.16 -3.70 -6.69
N LEU A 38 -10.59 -4.89 -6.87
CA LEU A 38 -9.98 -5.28 -8.15
C LEU A 38 -11.05 -5.42 -9.24
N MET A 39 -12.17 -6.07 -8.94
CA MET A 39 -13.30 -6.20 -9.87
C MET A 39 -13.93 -4.85 -10.18
N ALA A 40 -14.10 -3.98 -9.19
CA ALA A 40 -14.54 -2.61 -9.38
C ALA A 40 -13.59 -1.85 -10.32
N GLY A 41 -12.27 -1.98 -10.12
CA GLY A 41 -11.21 -1.42 -10.97
C GLY A 41 -11.32 -1.82 -12.44
N LEU A 42 -11.45 -3.12 -12.68
CA LEU A 42 -11.55 -3.68 -14.03
C LEU A 42 -12.81 -3.23 -14.79
N TYR A 43 -13.88 -2.88 -14.07
CA TYR A 43 -15.12 -2.37 -14.66
C TYR A 43 -15.08 -0.85 -14.85
N TYR A 44 -14.53 -0.12 -13.89
CA TYR A 44 -14.50 1.35 -13.91
C TYR A 44 -13.49 1.91 -14.92
N GLN A 45 -12.35 1.24 -15.09
CA GLN A 45 -11.30 1.65 -16.02
C GLN A 45 -11.30 0.79 -17.28
N PRO A 46 -10.84 1.33 -18.43
CA PRO A 46 -10.50 0.51 -19.58
C PRO A 46 -9.54 -0.61 -19.18
N HIS A 47 -9.75 -1.82 -19.70
CA HIS A 47 -8.98 -2.99 -19.30
C HIS A 47 -7.46 -2.81 -19.42
N SER A 48 -6.98 -2.11 -20.46
CA SER A 48 -5.57 -1.79 -20.64
C SER A 48 -5.00 -0.93 -19.50
N VAL A 49 -5.76 0.08 -19.05
CA VAL A 49 -5.37 0.97 -17.94
C VAL A 49 -5.36 0.22 -16.63
N SER A 50 -6.41 -0.57 -16.38
CA SER A 50 -6.55 -1.36 -15.15
C SER A 50 -5.45 -2.42 -15.04
N LEU A 51 -5.19 -3.18 -16.11
CA LEU A 51 -4.15 -4.21 -16.15
C LEU A 51 -2.74 -3.62 -16.01
N ALA A 52 -2.47 -2.48 -16.67
CA ALA A 52 -1.21 -1.77 -16.51
C ALA A 52 -1.02 -1.29 -15.07
N GLY A 53 -2.07 -0.76 -14.45
CA GLY A 53 -2.06 -0.32 -13.05
C GLY A 53 -1.85 -1.47 -12.06
N ILE A 54 -2.58 -2.59 -12.23
CA ILE A 54 -2.41 -3.81 -11.44
C ILE A 54 -0.96 -4.26 -11.51
N THR A 55 -0.45 -4.43 -12.73
CA THR A 55 0.89 -4.97 -12.97
C THR A 55 1.96 -4.04 -12.40
N ALA A 56 1.89 -2.74 -12.68
CA ALA A 56 2.87 -1.77 -12.19
C ALA A 56 2.89 -1.70 -10.65
N CYS A 57 1.73 -1.57 -10.02
CA CYS A 57 1.63 -1.43 -8.57
C CYS A 57 2.00 -2.74 -7.85
N PHE A 58 1.55 -3.87 -8.35
CA PHE A 58 1.90 -5.19 -7.81
C PHE A 58 3.40 -5.46 -7.95
N CYS A 59 3.97 -5.31 -9.15
CA CYS A 59 5.39 -5.57 -9.41
C CYS A 59 6.31 -4.60 -8.66
N THR A 60 5.85 -3.39 -8.32
CA THR A 60 6.62 -2.47 -7.48
C THR A 60 6.70 -2.96 -6.03
N MET A 61 5.59 -3.47 -5.48
CA MET A 61 5.53 -3.90 -4.09
C MET A 61 5.98 -5.36 -3.89
N PHE A 62 5.87 -6.20 -4.92
CA PHE A 62 6.16 -7.63 -4.82
C PHE A 62 7.60 -7.95 -4.40
N PRO A 63 8.66 -7.30 -4.93
CA PRO A 63 10.02 -7.49 -4.45
C PRO A 63 10.16 -7.18 -2.96
N LEU A 64 9.53 -6.11 -2.46
CA LEU A 64 9.55 -5.74 -1.04
C LEU A 64 8.90 -6.81 -0.15
N TYR A 65 7.87 -7.49 -0.66
CA TYR A 65 7.26 -8.62 0.03
C TYR A 65 8.17 -9.85 0.06
N LEU A 66 8.84 -10.19 -1.05
CA LEU A 66 9.82 -11.28 -1.07
C LEU A 66 10.97 -11.04 -0.08
N LEU A 67 11.34 -9.79 0.11
CA LEU A 67 12.33 -9.35 1.10
C LEU A 67 11.79 -9.34 2.54
N GLY A 68 10.50 -9.63 2.75
CA GLY A 68 9.86 -9.63 4.07
C GLY A 68 9.68 -8.24 4.69
N LEU A 69 9.82 -7.17 3.90
CA LEU A 69 9.72 -5.78 4.37
C LEU A 69 8.26 -5.31 4.51
N ILE A 70 7.36 -5.86 3.70
CA ILE A 70 5.94 -5.51 3.69
C ILE A 70 5.05 -6.76 3.75
N GLY A 71 3.78 -6.58 4.11
CA GLY A 71 2.82 -7.67 4.18
C GLY A 71 2.30 -8.08 2.79
N ALA A 72 1.98 -9.37 2.63
CA ALA A 72 1.28 -9.86 1.43
C ALA A 72 -0.07 -9.14 1.20
N GLY A 73 -0.70 -8.66 2.26
CA GLY A 73 -1.92 -7.87 2.19
C GLY A 73 -1.70 -6.52 1.50
N ASP A 74 -0.59 -5.85 1.79
CA ASP A 74 -0.27 -4.53 1.21
C ASP A 74 0.00 -4.65 -0.30
N VAL A 75 0.68 -5.71 -0.74
CA VAL A 75 0.93 -5.99 -2.17
C VAL A 75 -0.38 -6.23 -2.92
N LYS A 76 -1.28 -7.00 -2.32
CA LYS A 76 -2.61 -7.28 -2.87
C LYS A 76 -3.44 -6.01 -2.99
N LEU A 77 -3.45 -5.18 -1.94
CA LEU A 77 -4.11 -3.89 -1.94
C LEU A 77 -3.53 -2.95 -3.01
N ALA A 78 -2.20 -2.89 -3.14
CA ALA A 78 -1.52 -2.09 -4.17
C ALA A 78 -1.97 -2.46 -5.58
N GLY A 79 -2.08 -3.77 -5.89
CA GLY A 79 -2.62 -4.24 -7.16
C GLY A 79 -4.07 -3.79 -7.39
N ALA A 80 -4.95 -3.93 -6.39
CA ALA A 80 -6.35 -3.52 -6.51
C ALA A 80 -6.52 -2.00 -6.64
N VAL A 81 -5.70 -1.21 -5.93
CA VAL A 81 -5.65 0.25 -6.08
C VAL A 81 -5.15 0.64 -7.47
N GLY A 82 -4.12 -0.04 -7.97
CA GLY A 82 -3.65 0.10 -9.34
C GLY A 82 -4.74 -0.20 -10.37
N ALA A 83 -5.59 -1.20 -10.12
CA ALA A 83 -6.72 -1.52 -11.00
C ALA A 83 -7.71 -0.35 -11.13
N MET A 84 -7.96 0.38 -10.04
CA MET A 84 -8.92 1.48 -9.98
C MET A 84 -8.36 2.81 -10.50
N LEU A 85 -7.09 3.08 -10.20
CA LEU A 85 -6.44 4.36 -10.51
C LEU A 85 -5.63 4.33 -11.81
N GLY A 86 -5.28 3.14 -12.30
CA GLY A 86 -4.32 2.98 -13.38
C GLY A 86 -2.87 3.18 -12.93
N LEU A 87 -1.95 3.16 -13.90
CA LEU A 87 -0.51 3.15 -13.65
C LEU A 87 0.01 4.38 -12.91
N HIS A 88 -0.18 5.58 -13.47
CA HIS A 88 0.44 6.80 -12.95
C HIS A 88 -0.11 7.18 -11.58
N ALA A 89 -1.44 7.20 -11.44
CA ALA A 89 -2.11 7.54 -10.19
C ALA A 89 -1.87 6.45 -9.13
N GLY A 90 -1.91 5.17 -9.50
CA GLY A 90 -1.58 4.07 -8.58
C GLY A 90 -0.16 4.16 -8.02
N LEU A 91 0.84 4.37 -8.88
CA LEU A 91 2.23 4.55 -8.44
C LEU A 91 2.41 5.80 -7.57
N THR A 92 1.72 6.89 -7.90
CA THR A 92 1.71 8.11 -7.07
C THR A 92 1.19 7.83 -5.67
N VAL A 93 0.10 7.07 -5.53
CA VAL A 93 -0.44 6.65 -4.23
C VAL A 93 0.61 5.85 -3.45
N LEU A 94 1.28 4.88 -4.08
CA LEU A 94 2.29 4.07 -3.40
C LEU A 94 3.49 4.91 -2.92
N LEU A 95 3.94 5.86 -3.74
CA LEU A 95 5.03 6.76 -3.40
C LEU A 95 4.65 7.67 -2.22
N LEU A 96 3.46 8.27 -2.25
CA LEU A 96 2.98 9.12 -1.17
C LEU A 96 2.76 8.33 0.12
N ALA A 97 2.14 7.14 0.04
CA ALA A 97 1.88 6.29 1.19
C ALA A 97 3.19 5.83 1.87
N SER A 98 4.15 5.37 1.07
CA SER A 98 5.46 4.94 1.59
C SER A 98 6.28 6.12 2.14
N GLY A 99 6.22 7.30 1.50
CA GLY A 99 6.86 8.51 1.99
C GLY A 99 6.29 8.99 3.33
N LEU A 100 4.96 9.02 3.47
CA LEU A 100 4.30 9.38 4.74
C LEU A 100 4.62 8.38 5.86
N LEU A 101 4.63 7.08 5.54
CA LEU A 101 5.06 6.04 6.47
C LEU A 101 6.51 6.25 6.92
N ALA A 102 7.41 6.57 6.00
CA ALA A 102 8.82 6.84 6.32
C ALA A 102 8.97 8.07 7.23
N ILE A 103 8.23 9.15 6.97
CA ILE A 103 8.21 10.35 7.83
C ILE A 103 7.69 10.01 9.23
N TRP A 104 6.61 9.24 9.32
CA TRP A 104 6.04 8.81 10.59
C TRP A 104 7.03 7.98 11.43
N GLU A 105 7.69 7.01 10.82
CA GLU A 105 8.70 6.18 11.49
C GLU A 105 9.94 6.99 11.90
N ALA A 106 10.39 7.91 11.04
CA ALA A 106 11.49 8.83 11.37
C ALA A 106 11.14 9.70 12.59
N PHE A 107 9.92 10.26 12.64
CA PHE A 107 9.47 11.08 13.75
C PHE A 107 9.37 10.30 15.07
N LYS A 108 8.80 9.08 15.03
CA LYS A 108 8.71 8.19 16.18
C LYS A 108 10.09 7.84 16.75
N ARG A 109 11.08 7.64 15.88
CA ARG A 109 12.46 7.31 16.27
C ARG A 109 13.27 8.54 16.71
N ALA A 110 12.99 9.72 16.14
CA ALA A 110 13.57 10.98 16.59
C ALA A 110 13.22 11.26 18.06
N ARG A 111 11.96 11.03 18.46
CA ARG A 111 11.52 11.14 19.86
C ARG A 111 12.22 10.16 20.81
N LYS A 112 12.75 9.05 20.30
CA LYS A 112 13.50 8.05 21.08
C LYS A 112 15.01 8.25 21.04
N GLY A 113 15.51 9.26 20.30
CA GLY A 113 16.95 9.48 20.12
C GLY A 113 17.65 8.49 19.17
N GLU A 114 16.91 7.63 18.48
CA GLU A 114 17.46 6.53 17.67
C GLU A 114 17.57 6.86 16.17
N LEU A 115 17.23 8.10 15.77
CA LEU A 115 17.08 8.49 14.36
C LEU A 115 18.35 8.24 13.54
N LYS A 116 19.52 8.63 14.06
CA LYS A 116 20.80 8.50 13.34
C LYS A 116 21.13 7.05 13.03
N ASN A 117 20.97 6.16 14.02
CA ASN A 117 21.24 4.73 13.86
C ASN A 117 20.29 4.09 12.87
N TRP A 118 19.01 4.46 12.90
CA TRP A 118 18.02 3.99 11.93
C TRP A 118 18.31 4.49 10.51
N LEU A 119 18.70 5.75 10.32
CA LEU A 119 19.04 6.29 9.00
C LEU A 119 20.25 5.57 8.40
N ILE A 120 21.33 5.41 9.18
CA ILE A 120 22.53 4.68 8.75
C ILE A 120 22.16 3.23 8.39
N PHE A 121 21.31 2.60 9.21
CA PHE A 121 20.82 1.25 8.96
C PHE A 121 20.06 1.15 7.62
N ASN A 122 19.10 2.04 7.34
CA ASN A 122 18.34 2.01 6.08
C ASN A 122 19.20 2.35 4.86
N LEU A 123 20.11 3.32 4.98
CA LEU A 123 21.05 3.67 3.91
C LEU A 123 21.98 2.49 3.57
N ASN A 124 22.45 1.78 4.59
CA ASN A 124 23.27 0.59 4.40
C ASN A 124 22.45 -0.57 3.81
N ALA A 125 21.19 -0.73 4.22
CA ALA A 125 20.28 -1.73 3.63
C ALA A 125 20.04 -1.47 2.13
N VAL A 126 19.88 -0.20 1.73
CA VAL A 126 19.76 0.19 0.31
C VAL A 126 21.07 -0.05 -0.45
N LYS A 127 22.21 0.31 0.14
CA LYS A 127 23.53 0.16 -0.50
C LYS A 127 24.04 -1.28 -0.59
N MET A 128 23.69 -2.14 0.37
CA MET A 128 24.18 -3.53 0.44
C MET A 128 23.36 -4.52 -0.41
N GLY A 129 22.39 -4.06 -1.19
CA GLY A 129 21.68 -4.93 -2.14
C GLY A 129 21.19 -6.23 -1.49
N VAL A 130 20.60 -6.11 -0.29
CA VAL A 130 19.96 -7.20 0.44
C VAL A 130 20.75 -8.52 0.47
N HIS A 131 21.68 -8.64 1.41
CA HIS A 131 22.20 -9.97 1.74
C HIS A 131 21.06 -10.89 2.20
N VAL A 132 20.87 -12.00 1.48
CA VAL A 132 19.90 -13.08 1.75
C VAL A 132 19.95 -13.55 3.22
N LYS A 133 21.14 -13.51 3.86
CA LYS A 133 21.32 -13.79 5.30
C LYS A 133 20.57 -12.82 6.22
N TYR A 134 20.54 -11.54 5.87
CA TYR A 134 19.84 -10.52 6.66
C TYR A 134 18.32 -10.66 6.53
N VAL A 135 17.82 -10.92 5.32
CA VAL A 135 16.40 -11.25 5.10
C VAL A 135 16.01 -12.50 5.89
N ALA A 136 16.86 -13.54 5.92
CA ALA A 136 16.59 -14.73 6.72
C ALA A 136 16.47 -14.42 8.23
N GLU A 137 17.21 -13.44 8.74
CA GLU A 137 17.20 -13.01 10.14
C GLU A 137 16.00 -12.10 10.49
N VAL A 138 15.62 -11.20 9.58
CA VAL A 138 14.39 -10.38 9.66
C VAL A 138 13.14 -11.26 9.51
N VAL A 139 13.15 -12.23 8.58
CA VAL A 139 12.09 -13.22 8.40
C VAL A 139 11.91 -14.06 9.66
N LYS A 140 12.99 -14.49 10.32
CA LYS A 140 12.94 -15.17 11.62
C LYS A 140 12.30 -14.33 12.74
N ASN A 141 12.48 -13.01 12.70
CA ASN A 141 11.92 -12.07 13.69
C ASN A 141 10.54 -11.49 13.28
N GLN A 142 9.89 -12.03 12.23
CA GLN A 142 8.65 -11.47 11.68
C GLN A 142 7.49 -11.36 12.66
N GLU A 143 7.38 -12.24 13.66
CA GLU A 143 6.31 -12.15 14.66
C GLU A 143 6.42 -10.90 15.55
N ASN A 144 7.64 -10.40 15.80
CA ASN A 144 7.86 -9.18 16.58
C ASN A 144 7.77 -7.91 15.74
N VAL A 145 8.16 -7.95 14.46
CA VAL A 145 8.08 -6.80 13.55
C VAL A 145 6.64 -6.50 13.11
N LYS A 146 5.83 -7.53 12.82
CA LYS A 146 4.40 -7.36 12.48
C LYS A 146 3.58 -6.71 13.60
N LYS A 147 4.02 -6.83 14.86
CA LYS A 147 3.35 -6.22 16.02
C LYS A 147 3.70 -4.73 16.21
N THR A 148 4.80 -4.23 15.62
CA THR A 148 5.38 -2.93 15.99
C THR A 148 5.49 -1.91 14.85
N GLY A 149 5.51 -2.36 13.60
CA GLY A 149 5.52 -1.48 12.41
C GLY A 149 4.15 -0.87 12.11
N ALA A 150 4.07 0.38 11.66
CA ALA A 150 2.82 0.95 11.16
C ALA A 150 2.38 0.27 9.85
N PRO A 151 1.07 0.04 9.63
CA PRO A 151 0.64 -0.74 8.50
C PRO A 151 0.52 0.16 7.26
N LEU A 152 1.13 -0.26 6.15
CA LEU A 152 1.19 0.56 4.92
C LEU A 152 -0.21 0.75 4.31
N GLY A 153 -1.08 -0.27 4.41
CA GLY A 153 -2.48 -0.20 3.97
C GLY A 153 -3.26 0.97 4.55
N ALA A 154 -3.01 1.35 5.81
CA ALA A 154 -3.63 2.51 6.45
C ALA A 154 -3.25 3.86 5.81
N PHE A 155 -2.15 3.94 5.07
CA PHE A 155 -1.76 5.13 4.29
C PHE A 155 -2.21 5.04 2.83
N ILE A 156 -2.16 3.83 2.23
CA ILE A 156 -2.60 3.62 0.84
C ILE A 156 -4.09 3.96 0.68
N ALA A 157 -4.94 3.45 1.58
CA ALA A 157 -6.38 3.56 1.47
C ALA A 157 -6.94 5.00 1.47
N PRO A 158 -6.56 5.91 2.41
CA PRO A 158 -7.09 7.27 2.41
C PRO A 158 -6.61 8.09 1.21
N ILE A 159 -5.36 7.92 0.77
CA ILE A 159 -4.81 8.63 -0.40
C ILE A 159 -5.55 8.17 -1.67
N SER A 160 -5.80 6.85 -1.79
CA SER A 160 -6.58 6.30 -2.91
C SER A 160 -7.99 6.88 -2.95
N ALA A 161 -8.68 6.94 -1.80
CA ALA A 161 -10.02 7.49 -1.70
C ALA A 161 -10.05 8.99 -2.07
N ALA A 162 -9.09 9.77 -1.57
CA ALA A 162 -8.98 11.20 -1.90
C ALA A 162 -8.77 11.42 -3.40
N LEU A 163 -7.89 10.65 -4.03
CA LEU A 163 -7.62 10.78 -5.46
C LEU A 163 -8.81 10.36 -6.33
N LEU A 164 -9.54 9.31 -5.93
CA LEU A 164 -10.78 8.91 -6.59
C LEU A 164 -11.85 9.99 -6.51
N LEU A 165 -12.01 10.64 -5.35
CA LEU A 165 -12.94 11.75 -5.17
C LEU A 165 -12.56 12.96 -6.02
N MET A 166 -11.27 13.32 -6.05
CA MET A 166 -10.79 14.43 -6.90
C MET A 166 -11.09 14.15 -8.37
N ASN A 167 -10.81 12.95 -8.85
CA ASN A 167 -11.14 12.57 -10.22
C ASN A 167 -12.65 12.61 -10.47
N ALA A 168 -13.48 12.18 -9.52
CA ALA A 168 -14.93 12.19 -9.67
C ALA A 168 -15.55 13.60 -9.72
N VAL A 169 -14.90 14.60 -9.12
CA VAL A 169 -15.38 16.00 -9.08
C VAL A 169 -14.93 16.79 -10.32
N MET A 170 -13.84 16.39 -10.96
CA MET A 170 -13.26 17.08 -12.12
C MET A 170 -13.93 16.70 -13.46
N TYR A 171 -14.91 15.79 -13.47
CA TYR A 171 -15.67 15.30 -14.63
C TYR A 171 -17.18 15.27 -14.36
#